data_AF-A0A367RE24-F1
#
_entry.id   AF-A0A367RE24-F1
#
_cell.length_a   1.000
_cell.length_b   1.000
_cell.length_c   1.000
_cell.angle_alpha   90.00
_cell.angle_beta   90.00
_cell.angle_gamma   90.00
#
_symmetry.space_group_name_H-M   'P 1'
#
loop_
_entity.id
_entity.type
_entity.pdbx_description
1 polymer ?
#
loop_
_entity_poly.entity_id
_entity_poly.type
_entity_poly.pdbx_seq_one_letter_code
_entity_poly.pdbx_strand_id
1 'polypeptide(L)' 'MLSGIKQKVIVQPGGVVEICSPELPTGATVEVIILLESPPQQSEKSLTSFIGSTKGSFATPEEVDRFIRQERDAWES' A
#
# COMPACT_ATOMS: atom_id res chain seq x y z
N MET A 1 31.30 16.76 12.49
CA MET A 1 30.27 15.72 12.68
C MET A 1 28.93 16.41 12.85
N LEU A 2 27.90 15.98 12.11
CA LEU A 2 26.53 16.45 12.27
C LEU A 2 25.78 15.39 13.08
N SER A 3 25.20 15.77 14.22
CA SER A 3 24.32 14.90 15.01
C SER A 3 22.87 15.28 14.69
N GLY A 4 22.07 14.31 14.25
CA GLY A 4 20.65 14.51 13.94
C GLY A 4 19.73 13.96 15.03
N ILE A 5 18.64 14.68 15.31
CA ILE A 5 17.55 14.20 16.18
C ILE A 5 16.39 13.78 15.26
N LYS A 6 15.94 12.53 15.38
CA LYS A 6 14.76 12.04 14.65
C LYS A 6 13.61 11.82 15.63
N GLN A 7 12.59 12.66 15.56
CA GLN A 7 11.41 12.59 16.41
C GLN A 7 10.14 12.54 15.56
N LYS A 8 9.20 11.66 15.94
CA LYS A 8 7.86 11.62 15.33
C LYS A 8 6.95 12.57 16.08
N VAL A 9 6.30 13.47 15.35
CA VAL A 9 5.41 14.48 15.91
C VAL A 9 4.12 14.54 15.09
N ILE A 10 3.01 14.86 15.75
CA ILE A 10 1.72 15.09 15.09
C ILE A 10 1.61 16.59 14.76
N VAL A 11 1.22 16.89 13.51
CA VAL A 11 0.94 18.25 13.08
C VAL A 11 -0.33 18.76 13.78
N GLN A 12 -0.19 19.84 14.53
CA GLN A 12 -1.28 20.49 15.27
C GLN A 12 -2.15 21.36 14.34
N PRO A 13 -3.34 21.81 14.79
CA PRO A 13 -4.17 22.73 14.03
C PRO A 13 -3.39 23.95 13.53
N GLY A 14 -3.65 24.35 12.28
CA GLY A 14 -2.91 25.43 11.62
C GLY A 14 -1.53 25.04 11.08
N GLY A 15 -1.17 23.75 11.09
CA GLY A 15 0.10 23.28 10.52
C GLY A 15 1.29 23.41 11.45
N VAL A 16 1.05 23.58 12.76
CA VAL A 16 2.10 23.78 13.76
C VAL A 16 2.79 22.44 14.07
N VAL A 17 4.12 22.45 14.06
CA VAL A 17 4.97 21.31 14.48
C VAL A 17 5.77 21.75 15.69
N GLU A 18 5.49 21.15 16.84
CA GLU A 18 6.17 21.47 18.12
C GLU A 18 7.28 20.45 18.41
N ILE A 19 8.51 20.92 18.59
CA ILE A 19 9.68 20.09 18.87
C ILE A 19 10.30 20.58 20.18
N CYS A 20 10.48 19.68 21.14
CA CYS A 20 11.14 19.97 22.40
C CYS A 20 12.28 18.97 22.61
N SER A 21 13.51 19.46 22.54
CA SER A 21 14.75 18.66 22.66
C SER A 21 15.65 19.28 23.74
N PRO A 22 15.47 18.92 25.03
CA PRO A 22 16.24 19.46 26.15
C PRO A 22 17.75 19.24 26.06
N GLU A 23 18.20 18.30 25.23
CA GLU A 23 19.60 17.97 24.96
C GLU A 23 20.33 19.01 24.08
N LEU A 24 19.60 19.94 23.44
CA LEU A 24 20.20 20.96 22.60
C LEU A 24 20.78 22.11 23.45
N PRO A 25 22.07 22.48 23.24
CA PRO A 25 22.68 23.56 23.99
C PRO A 25 22.13 24.92 23.53
N THR A 26 21.90 25.81 24.50
CA THR A 26 21.45 27.18 24.27
C THR A 26 22.40 27.92 23.31
N GLY A 27 21.83 28.58 22.30
CA GLY A 27 22.59 29.38 21.32
C GLY A 27 23.17 28.60 20.15
N ALA A 28 22.95 27.28 20.07
CA ALA A 28 23.32 26.51 18.89
C ALA A 28 22.41 26.79 17.69
N THR A 29 23.01 26.91 16.51
CA THR A 29 22.28 26.97 15.24
C THR A 29 21.89 25.55 14.82
N VAL A 30 20.60 25.36 14.50
CA VAL A 30 20.07 24.07 14.04
C VAL A 30 19.35 24.24 12.70
N GLU A 31 19.36 23.18 11.90
CA GLU A 31 18.57 23.06 10.66
C GLU A 31 17.44 22.05 10.89
N VAL A 32 16.23 22.38 10.44
CA VAL A 32 15.04 21.55 10.63
C VAL A 32 14.61 20.97 9.28
N ILE A 33 14.53 19.64 9.21
CA ILE A 33 14.00 18.91 8.05
C ILE A 33 12.70 18.24 8.44
N ILE A 34 11.61 18.59 7.75
CA ILE A 34 10.27 18.02 7.99
C ILE A 34 10.01 16.95 6.92
N LEU A 35 9.84 15.70 7.36
CA LEU A 35 9.40 14.60 6.50
C LEU A 35 7.97 14.24 6.84
N LEU A 36 7.04 14.49 5.93
CA LEU A 36 5.65 14.08 6.10
C LEU A 36 5.52 12.59 5.73
N GLU A 37 5.10 11.77 6.69
CA GLU A 37 4.68 10.41 6.36
C GLU A 37 3.46 10.51 5.44
N SER A 38 3.57 9.94 4.25
CA SER A 38 2.37 9.74 3.43
C SER A 38 1.43 8.84 4.24
N PRO A 39 0.11 9.12 4.27
CA PRO A 39 -0.83 8.17 4.80
C PRO A 39 -0.52 6.82 4.14
N PRO A 40 -0.60 5.69 4.87
CA PRO A 40 -0.42 4.39 4.25
C PRO A 40 -1.35 4.40 3.04
N GLN A 41 -0.77 4.33 1.83
CA GLN A 41 -1.56 4.18 0.62
C GLN A 41 -2.51 3.04 0.95
N GLN A 42 -3.80 3.35 0.98
CA GLN A 42 -4.84 2.38 1.22
C GLN A 42 -4.51 1.26 0.27
N SER A 43 -4.08 0.11 0.81
CA SER A 43 -3.35 -0.87 0.02
C SER A 43 -4.26 -1.27 -1.13
N GLU A 44 -3.99 -0.72 -2.31
CA GLU A 44 -4.68 -1.10 -3.52
C GLU A 44 -4.27 -2.56 -3.66
N LYS A 45 -5.22 -3.44 -3.33
CA LYS A 45 -4.99 -4.88 -3.45
C LYS A 45 -4.45 -5.10 -4.85
N SER A 46 -3.24 -5.63 -4.95
CA SER A 46 -2.62 -5.92 -6.24
C SER A 46 -3.62 -6.66 -7.11
N LEU A 47 -3.72 -6.33 -8.40
CA LEU A 47 -4.64 -7.02 -9.31
C LEU A 47 -4.41 -8.54 -9.32
N THR A 48 -3.18 -8.97 -9.05
CA THR A 48 -2.82 -10.38 -8.91
C THR A 48 -3.50 -11.07 -7.72
N SER A 49 -3.90 -10.32 -6.69
CA SER A 49 -4.63 -10.85 -5.53
C SER A 49 -6.05 -11.34 -5.88
N PHE A 50 -6.58 -10.96 -7.05
CA PHE A 50 -7.88 -11.46 -7.52
C PHE A 50 -7.81 -12.84 -8.18
N ILE A 51 -6.63 -13.30 -8.59
CA ILE A 51 -6.46 -14.61 -9.24
C ILE A 51 -6.89 -15.72 -8.28
N GLY A 52 -7.93 -16.48 -8.64
CA GLY A 52 -8.48 -17.55 -7.80
C GLY A 52 -9.34 -17.09 -6.61
N SER A 53 -9.58 -15.78 -6.47
CA SER A 53 -10.41 -15.22 -5.38
C SER A 53 -11.92 -15.39 -5.60
N THR A 54 -12.34 -15.65 -6.84
CA THR A 54 -13.75 -15.76 -7.23
C THR A 54 -14.16 -17.22 -7.37
N LYS A 55 -15.47 -17.49 -7.24
CA LYS A 55 -16.02 -18.78 -7.66
C LYS A 55 -15.84 -18.93 -9.17
N GLY A 56 -15.27 -20.04 -9.60
CA GLY A 56 -15.16 -20.38 -11.03
C GLY A 56 -16.54 -20.56 -11.65
N SER A 57 -16.64 -20.34 -12.97
CA SER A 57 -17.89 -20.53 -13.72
C SER A 57 -18.34 -21.99 -13.79
N PHE A 58 -17.43 -22.93 -13.53
CA PHE A 58 -17.67 -24.36 -13.52
C PHE A 58 -17.29 -24.95 -12.17
N ALA A 59 -18.01 -25.97 -11.73
CA ALA A 59 -17.78 -26.61 -10.44
C ALA A 59 -16.56 -27.55 -10.48
N THR A 60 -16.28 -28.17 -11.64
CA THR A 60 -15.14 -29.09 -11.79
C THR A 60 -14.42 -28.93 -13.13
N PRO A 61 -13.14 -29.34 -13.23
CA PRO A 61 -12.40 -29.38 -14.49
C PRO A 61 -13.07 -30.21 -15.59
N GLU A 62 -13.71 -31.32 -15.21
CA GLU A 62 -14.37 -32.21 -16.17
C GLU A 62 -15.62 -31.57 -16.79
N GLU A 63 -16.28 -30.67 -16.06
CA GLU A 63 -17.43 -29.91 -16.54
C GLU A 63 -17.00 -28.91 -17.62
N VAL A 64 -15.94 -28.13 -17.36
CA VAL A 64 -15.42 -27.17 -18.34
C VAL A 64 -14.85 -27.87 -19.58
N ASP A 65 -14.16 -29.00 -19.40
CA ASP A 65 -13.65 -29.80 -20.52
C ASP A 65 -14.78 -30.31 -21.42
N ARG A 66 -15.89 -30.76 -20.82
CA ARG A 66 -17.07 -31.20 -21.58
C ARG A 66 -17.70 -30.05 -22.35
N PHE A 67 -17.86 -28.90 -21.70
CA PHE A 67 -18.41 -27.70 -22.32
C PHE A 67 -17.57 -27.26 -23.53
N ILE A 68 -16.25 -27.14 -23.38
CA ILE A 68 -15.35 -26.73 -24.47
C ILE A 68 -15.41 -27.70 -25.65
N ARG A 69 -15.47 -29.02 -25.39
CA ARG A 69 -15.58 -30.02 -26.46
C ARG A 69 -16.89 -29.90 -27.23
N GLN A 70 -18.02 -29.71 -26.53
CA GLN A 70 -19.33 -29.53 -27.16
C GLN A 70 -19.35 -28.30 -28.08
N GLU A 71 -18.85 -27.16 -27.60
CA GLU A 71 -18.77 -25.94 -28.42
C GLU A 71 -17.88 -26.13 -29.66
N ARG A 72 -16.74 -26.81 -29.50
CA ARG A 72 -15.83 -27.10 -30.61
C ARG A 72 -16.47 -28.02 -31.64
N ASP A 73 -17.09 -29.11 -31.21
CA ASP A 73 -17.71 -30.07 -32.11
C ASP A 73 -18.90 -29.44 -32.86
N ALA A 74 -19.61 -28.49 -32.22
CA ALA A 74 -20.67 -27.70 -32.85
C ALA A 74 -20.18 -26.71 -33.92
N TRP A 75 -18.93 -26.23 -33.83
CA TRP A 75 -18.33 -25.36 -34.85
C TRP A 75 -17.87 -26.12 -36.10
N GLU A 76 -17.61 -27.42 -35.97
CA GLU A 76 -17.17 -28.29 -37.07
C GLU A 76 -18.35 -28.96 -37.81
N SER A 77 -19.60 -28.60 -37.48
CA SER A 77 -20.84 -29.12 -38.08
C SER A 77 -21.56 -28.08 -38.94
#